data_AF-A0A4Q0NTX4-F1
#
_entry.id   AF-A0A4Q0NTX4-F1
#
_cell.length_a   1.000
_cell.length_b   1.000
_cell.length_c   1.000
_cell.angle_alpha   90.00
_cell.angle_beta   90.00
_cell.angle_gamma   90.00
#
_symmetry.space_group_name_H-M   'P 1'
#
loop_
_entity.id
_entity.type
_entity.pdbx_description
1 polymer ?
#
loop_
_entity_poly.entity_id
_entity_poly.type
_entity_poly.pdbx_seq_one_letter_code
_entity_poly.pdbx_strand_id
1 'polypeptide(L)' 'MLLKHPFWQHHNKRIELWRSKVIKQKLEYIHNNLVKSGFVTNPIAWKYSSARNFQDDPTVIKTDAMGFMG' A
#
# COMPACT_ATOMS: atom_id res chain seq x y z
N MET A 1 -22.35 -21.02 -11.04
CA MET A 1 -21.92 -20.34 -12.28
C MET A 1 -20.46 -19.92 -12.09
N LEU A 2 -19.50 -20.57 -12.76
CA LEU A 2 -18.10 -20.18 -12.72
C LEU A 2 -17.81 -19.27 -13.91
N LEU A 3 -17.20 -18.11 -13.66
CA LEU A 3 -16.77 -17.19 -14.72
C LEU A 3 -15.70 -17.88 -15.58
N LYS A 4 -15.88 -17.85 -16.91
CA LYS A 4 -14.93 -18.45 -17.86
C LYS A 4 -13.52 -17.84 -17.79
N HIS A 5 -13.42 -16.58 -17.37
CA HIS A 5 -12.15 -15.86 -17.18
C HIS A 5 -12.26 -14.97 -15.94
N PRO A 6 -11.91 -15.47 -14.74
CA PRO A 6 -11.94 -14.66 -13.54
C PRO A 6 -10.85 -13.58 -13.61
N PHE A 7 -11.27 -12.31 -13.48
CA PHE A 7 -10.34 -11.18 -13.39
C PHE A 7 -9.46 -11.26 -12.14
N TRP A 8 -10.05 -11.69 -11.01
CA TRP A 8 -9.35 -11.83 -9.74
C TRP A 8 -8.69 -13.19 -9.59
N GLN A 9 -7.45 -13.19 -9.12
CA GLN A 9 -6.75 -14.41 -8.72
C GLN A 9 -7.26 -14.89 -7.36
N HIS A 10 -7.42 -16.21 -7.20
CA HIS A 10 -7.94 -16.80 -5.96
C HIS A 10 -6.92 -16.83 -4.80
N HIS A 11 -5.61 -16.65 -5.08
CA HIS A 11 -4.56 -16.69 -4.08
C HIS A 11 -4.37 -15.33 -3.35
N ASN A 12 -5.21 -15.03 -2.36
CA ASN A 12 -4.91 -13.90 -1.49
C ASN A 12 -3.78 -14.25 -0.49
N LYS A 13 -2.99 -13.25 -0.07
CA LYS A 13 -2.05 -13.36 1.04
C LYS A 13 -2.49 -12.46 2.18
N ARG A 14 -3.44 -12.93 3.00
CA ARG A 14 -3.82 -12.25 4.25
C ARG A 14 -2.68 -12.36 5.25
N ILE A 15 -2.27 -11.22 5.80
CA ILE A 15 -1.24 -11.14 6.84
C ILE A 15 -1.80 -10.34 8.00
N GLU A 16 -1.73 -10.91 9.19
CA GLU A 16 -2.19 -10.25 10.41
C GLU A 16 -1.21 -9.15 10.84
N LEU A 17 -1.77 -8.02 11.26
CA LEU A 17 -1.05 -6.85 11.73
C LEU A 17 -1.20 -6.75 13.25
N TRP A 18 -0.35 -7.47 13.98
CA TRP A 18 -0.48 -7.64 15.43
C TRP A 18 0.36 -6.67 16.25
N ARG A 19 1.34 -5.97 15.63
CA ARG A 19 2.19 -4.97 16.31
C ARG A 19 2.64 -3.85 15.35
N SER A 20 2.95 -2.69 15.92
CA SER A 20 3.44 -1.49 15.21
C SER A 20 4.61 -1.78 14.28
N LYS A 21 5.58 -2.59 14.71
CA LYS A 21 6.72 -3.00 13.87
C LYS A 21 6.28 -3.72 12.59
N VAL A 22 5.30 -4.61 12.69
CA VAL A 22 4.77 -5.36 11.53
C VAL A 22 3.99 -4.43 10.60
N ILE A 23 3.19 -3.54 11.18
CA ILE A 23 2.47 -2.50 10.42
C ILE A 23 3.45 -1.65 9.62
N LYS A 24 4.48 -1.10 10.27
CA LYS A 24 5.51 -0.28 9.63
C LYS A 24 6.23 -1.04 8.51
N GLN A 25 6.62 -2.30 8.77
CA GLN A 25 7.25 -3.13 7.75
C GLN A 25 6.36 -3.33 6.51
N LYS A 26 5.06 -3.60 6.70
CA LYS A 26 4.13 -3.78 5.58
C LYS A 26 3.84 -2.47 4.84
N LEU A 27 3.76 -1.36 5.57
CA LEU A 27 3.62 -0.04 4.98
C LEU A 27 4.81 0.28 4.06
N GLU A 28 6.04 0.09 4.55
CA GLU A 28 7.26 0.28 3.76
C GLU A 28 7.30 -0.63 2.53
N TYR A 29 6.87 -1.89 2.66
CA TYR A 29 6.77 -2.81 1.53
C TYR A 29 5.81 -2.29 0.46
N ILE A 30 4.61 -1.85 0.86
CA ILE A 30 3.57 -1.37 -0.07
C ILE A 30 4.05 -0.12 -0.81
N HIS A 31 4.61 0.86 -0.11
CA HIS A 31 5.11 2.09 -0.72
C HIS A 31 6.27 1.85 -1.69
N ASN A 32 7.18 0.93 -1.36
CA ASN A 32 8.33 0.62 -2.20
C ASN A 32 8.06 -0.39 -3.32
N ASN A 33 6.89 -1.05 -3.35
CA ASN A 33 6.58 -2.10 -4.33
C ASN A 33 6.74 -1.60 -5.78
N LEU A 34 6.31 -0.37 -6.05
CA LEU A 34 6.34 0.23 -7.39
C LEU A 34 7.75 0.62 -7.81
N VAL A 35 8.61 0.99 -6.85
CA VAL A 35 10.04 1.22 -7.10
C VAL A 35 10.73 -0.09 -7.44
N LYS A 36 10.49 -1.13 -6.63
CA LYS A 36 11.04 -2.47 -6.87
C LYS A 36 10.58 -3.08 -8.19
N SER A 37 9.36 -2.76 -8.62
CA SER A 37 8.82 -3.20 -9.91
C SER A 37 9.27 -2.33 -11.09
N GLY A 38 10.01 -1.24 -10.84
CA GLY A 38 10.56 -0.36 -11.88
C GLY A 38 9.58 0.65 -12.47
N PHE A 39 8.39 0.83 -11.89
CA PHE A 39 7.40 1.80 -12.40
C PHE A 39 7.74 3.25 -12.05
N VAL A 40 8.39 3.48 -10.92
CA VAL A 40 8.80 4.81 -10.44
C VAL A 40 10.16 4.75 -9.77
N THR A 41 10.89 5.86 -9.75
CA THR A 41 12.17 5.97 -9.04
C THR A 41 12.00 6.38 -7.57
N ASN A 42 10.84 6.91 -7.19
CA ASN A 42 10.53 7.36 -5.84
C ASN A 42 9.12 6.90 -5.42
N PRO A 43 8.93 6.31 -4.22
CA PRO A 43 7.63 5.87 -3.73
C PRO A 43 6.52 6.94 -3.77
N ILE A 44 6.88 8.21 -3.58
CA ILE A 44 5.91 9.32 -3.55
C ILE A 44 5.44 9.73 -4.95
N ALA A 45 6.16 9.35 -6.01
CA ALA A 45 5.81 9.73 -7.38
C ALA A 45 4.52 9.03 -7.87
N TRP A 46 4.07 7.96 -7.20
CA TRP A 46 2.88 7.24 -7.60
C TRP A 46 1.58 7.90 -7.12
N LYS A 47 0.81 8.42 -8.06
CA LYS A 47 -0.47 9.12 -7.83
C LYS A 47 -1.48 8.32 -7.00
N TYR A 48 -1.49 6.99 -7.15
CA TYR A 48 -2.44 6.09 -6.50
C TYR A 48 -1.83 5.35 -5.31
N SER A 49 -0.82 5.94 -4.68
CA SER A 49 -0.19 5.45 -3.45
C SER A 49 -0.44 6.43 -2.33
N SER A 50 -0.67 5.93 -1.11
CA SER A 50 -0.76 6.78 0.08
C SER A 50 0.61 7.28 0.57
N ALA A 51 1.72 6.92 -0.09
CA ALA A 51 3.08 7.28 0.32
C ALA A 51 3.28 8.78 0.57
N ARG A 52 2.68 9.64 -0.28
CA ARG A 52 2.72 11.11 -0.15
C ARG A 52 1.93 11.64 1.05
N ASN A 53 0.88 10.95 1.47
CA ASN A 53 0.07 11.40 2.62
C ASN A 53 0.88 11.40 3.93
N PHE A 54 1.98 10.64 3.99
CA PHE A 54 2.90 10.63 5.14
C PHE A 54 3.90 11.81 5.11
N GLN A 55 3.83 12.66 4.08
CA GLN A 55 4.62 13.89 3.94
C GLN A 55 3.74 15.15 4.01
N ASP A 56 2.54 15.02 4.61
CA ASP A 56 1.52 16.07 4.67
C ASP A 56 1.10 16.61 3.28
N ASP A 57 1.33 15.82 2.23
CA ASP A 57 1.00 16.15 0.85
C ASP A 57 -0.25 15.36 0.41
N PRO A 58 -1.38 16.03 0.16
CA PRO A 58 -2.63 15.36 -0.18
C PRO A 58 -2.56 14.64 -1.53
N THR A 59 -2.81 13.33 -1.53
CA THR A 59 -3.01 12.55 -2.76
C THR A 59 -4.48 12.41 -3.13
N VAL A 60 -4.72 11.76 -4.27
CA VAL A 60 -6.06 11.33 -4.70
C VAL A 60 -6.72 10.41 -3.67
N ILE A 61 -5.91 9.64 -2.92
CA ILE A 61 -6.40 8.73 -1.89
C ILE A 61 -6.32 9.45 -0.55
N LYS A 62 -7.45 9.84 0.02
CA LYS A 62 -7.49 10.41 1.36
C LYS A 62 -7.29 9.31 2.39
N THR A 63 -6.43 9.55 3.37
CA THR A 63 -6.23 8.66 4.52
C THR A 63 -6.48 9.44 5.79
N ASP A 64 -7.13 8.80 6.75
CA ASP A 64 -7.29 9.37 8.09
C ASP A 64 -5.95 9.39 8.84
N ALA A 65 -5.86 10.25 9.85
CA ALA A 65 -4.69 10.31 10.71
C ALA A 65 -4.47 8.96 11.42
N MET A 66 -3.28 8.38 11.27
CA MET A 66 -2.95 7.10 11.89
C MET A 66 -2.63 7.31 13.38
N GLY A 67 -3.67 7.36 14.22
CA GLY A 67 -3.57 7.60 15.68
C GLY A 67 -2.79 6.55 16.49
N PHE A 68 -2.24 5.52 15.84
CA PHE A 68 -1.42 4.46 16.43
C PHE A 68 0.05 4.51 15.99
N MET A 69 0.46 5.53 15.24
CA MET A 69 1.86 5.80 14.86
C MET A 69 2.59 6.73 15.86
N GLY A 70 2.02 6.91 17.07
CA GLY A 70 2.62 7.67 18.17
C GLY A 70 3.90 7.05 18.72
#